data_AF-A0A2N1DG07-F1
#
_entry.id   AF-A0A2N1DG07-F1
#
_cell.length_a   1.000
_cell.length_b   1.000
_cell.length_c   1.000
_cell.angle_alpha   90.00
_cell.angle_beta   90.00
_cell.angle_gamma   90.00
#
_symmetry.space_group_name_H-M   'P 1'
#
loop_
_entity.id
_entity.type
_entity.pdbx_description
1 polymer ?
#
loop_
_entity_poly.entity_id
_entity_poly.type
_entity_poly.pdbx_seq_one_letter_code
_entity_poly.pdbx_strand_id
1 'polypeptide(L)'
;MEIISNSLSLFNYMGDSEKSNEVLQALAKNQNKNVGAGLDVLESGLNNGKFEETLALMESGEIDIDLNLVENYYQFNQQKLNREVAHLAKNFDLESEVAVTLQNGALVVAGDPDNAKALQQYLDKDTRLSALVQQTAKLSQFVEWGQAKEQAAAYQAEDMPEEQLVDFLKDARLVMTQSNQFIMSEIGSTFYSLGHTQRVIDNNSKGTE
;
A
#
# COMPACT_ATOMS: atom_id res chain seq x y z
N MET A 1 27.33 -3.72 19.86
CA MET A 1 26.54 -4.77 19.19
C MET A 1 25.85 -4.08 18.02
N GLU A 2 26.35 -4.30 16.81
CA GLU A 2 25.63 -3.90 15.60
C GLU A 2 24.44 -4.84 15.45
N ILE A 3 23.22 -4.33 15.62
CA ILE A 3 22.02 -5.04 15.23
C ILE A 3 21.96 -4.88 13.71
N ILE A 4 22.49 -5.87 12.99
CA ILE A 4 22.20 -6.02 11.55
C ILE A 4 20.72 -6.38 11.49
N SER A 5 19.86 -5.38 11.36
CA SER A 5 18.47 -5.53 10.97
C SER A 5 18.45 -5.96 9.51
N ASN A 6 18.73 -7.24 9.25
CA ASN A 6 18.35 -7.86 8.00
C ASN A 6 16.81 -7.90 8.02
N SER A 7 16.18 -6.82 7.55
CA SER A 7 14.77 -6.88 7.19
C SER A 7 14.64 -8.06 6.24
N LEU A 8 13.95 -9.11 6.68
CA LEU A 8 13.70 -10.31 5.89
C LEU A 8 12.80 -9.89 4.74
N SER A 9 13.44 -9.44 3.67
CA SER A 9 12.75 -8.94 2.51
C SER A 9 12.47 -10.08 1.55
N LEU A 10 11.24 -10.13 1.05
CA LEU A 10 10.84 -11.04 -0.03
C LEU A 10 11.76 -10.91 -1.27
N PHE A 11 12.48 -9.79 -1.39
CA PHE A 11 13.45 -9.54 -2.46
C PHE A 11 14.68 -10.46 -2.44
N ASN A 12 15.11 -10.97 -1.29
CA ASN A 12 16.31 -11.81 -1.20
C ASN A 12 16.15 -13.18 -1.86
N TYR A 13 14.93 -13.54 -2.26
CA TYR A 13 14.56 -14.89 -2.70
C TYR A 13 13.78 -14.91 -4.02
N MET A 14 13.78 -13.81 -4.77
CA MET A 14 13.11 -13.69 -6.07
C MET A 14 13.79 -14.54 -7.15
N GLY A 15 13.05 -15.52 -7.68
CA GLY A 15 13.43 -16.38 -8.80
C GLY A 15 12.71 -17.73 -8.82
N ASP A 16 12.07 -18.11 -7.70
CA ASP A 16 11.50 -19.45 -7.52
C ASP A 16 10.23 -19.39 -6.64
N SER A 17 9.09 -19.85 -7.19
CA SER A 17 7.78 -19.79 -6.51
C SER A 17 7.71 -20.72 -5.30
N GLU A 18 8.44 -21.84 -5.30
CA GLU A 18 8.49 -22.74 -4.13
C GLU A 18 9.24 -22.10 -2.96
N LYS A 19 10.31 -21.34 -3.24
CA LYS A 19 11.08 -20.64 -2.20
C LYS A 19 10.33 -19.48 -1.58
N SER A 20 9.45 -18.82 -2.33
CA SER A 20 8.56 -17.81 -1.74
C SER A 20 7.68 -18.42 -0.65
N ASN A 21 7.08 -19.59 -0.90
CA ASN A 21 6.30 -20.30 0.13
C ASN A 21 7.15 -20.79 1.31
N GLU A 22 8.38 -21.27 1.08
CA GLU A 22 9.30 -21.64 2.17
C GLU A 22 9.69 -20.44 3.04
N VAL A 23 9.88 -19.26 2.43
CA VAL A 23 10.23 -18.02 3.15
C VAL A 23 9.05 -17.51 3.97
N LEU A 24 7.83 -17.58 3.44
CA LEU A 24 6.61 -17.26 4.19
C LEU A 24 6.46 -18.19 5.41
N GLN A 25 6.78 -19.47 5.25
CA GLN A 25 6.83 -20.42 6.38
C GLN A 25 7.99 -20.15 7.34
N ALA A 26 9.15 -19.69 6.88
CA ALA A 26 10.30 -19.36 7.72
C ALA A 26 10.07 -18.08 8.54
N LEU A 27 9.42 -17.07 7.96
CA LEU A 27 8.96 -15.87 8.66
C LEU A 27 7.95 -16.20 9.76
N ALA A 28 6.98 -17.06 9.46
CA ALA A 28 6.01 -17.57 10.44
C ALA A 28 6.69 -18.32 11.59
N LYS A 29 7.72 -19.14 11.30
CA LYS A 29 8.45 -19.93 12.30
C LYS A 29 9.31 -19.07 13.24
N ASN A 30 9.86 -17.95 12.77
CA ASN A 30 10.78 -17.12 13.56
C ASN A 30 10.09 -16.14 14.51
N GLN A 31 8.82 -15.77 14.29
CA GLN A 31 8.12 -14.78 15.13
C GLN A 31 7.11 -15.37 16.13
N ASN A 32 6.89 -16.70 16.19
CA ASN A 32 5.84 -17.32 17.02
C ASN A 32 4.42 -16.75 16.75
N LYS A 33 4.25 -16.05 15.62
CA LYS A 33 3.01 -15.47 15.11
C LYS A 33 2.58 -16.23 13.87
N ASN A 34 1.27 -16.44 13.69
CA ASN A 34 0.72 -17.16 12.54
C ASN A 34 0.67 -16.28 11.28
N VAL A 35 1.84 -15.96 10.73
CA VAL A 35 2.02 -15.10 9.54
C VAL A 35 1.24 -15.65 8.33
N GLY A 36 1.13 -16.97 8.21
CA GLY A 36 0.33 -17.62 7.15
C GLY A 36 -1.15 -17.23 7.20
N ALA A 37 -1.76 -17.24 8.38
CA ALA A 37 -3.14 -16.79 8.54
C ALA A 37 -3.31 -15.29 8.25
N GLY A 38 -2.33 -14.46 8.65
CA GLY A 38 -2.34 -13.02 8.34
C GLY A 38 -2.26 -12.74 6.83
N LEU A 39 -1.50 -13.54 6.10
CA LEU A 39 -1.42 -13.50 4.64
C LEU A 39 -2.71 -13.94 3.98
N ASP A 40 -3.29 -15.06 4.40
CA ASP A 40 -4.55 -15.53 3.84
C ASP A 40 -5.67 -14.49 4.02
N VAL A 41 -5.70 -13.82 5.17
CA VAL A 41 -6.65 -12.73 5.46
C VAL A 41 -6.37 -11.49 4.62
N LEU A 42 -5.10 -11.11 4.45
CA LEU A 42 -4.71 -9.97 3.63
C LEU A 42 -5.00 -10.23 2.14
N GLU A 43 -4.59 -11.38 1.63
CA GLU A 43 -4.80 -11.79 0.23
C GLU A 43 -6.29 -11.95 -0.08
N SER A 44 -7.07 -12.57 0.81
CA SER A 44 -8.53 -12.66 0.67
C SER A 44 -9.18 -11.27 0.73
N GLY A 45 -8.72 -10.40 1.64
CA GLY A 45 -9.15 -9.00 1.75
C GLY A 45 -8.97 -8.23 0.45
N LEU A 46 -7.78 -8.31 -0.12
CA LEU A 46 -7.37 -7.62 -1.33
C LEU A 46 -8.05 -8.18 -2.59
N ASN A 47 -8.22 -9.51 -2.68
CA ASN A 47 -8.71 -10.17 -3.91
C ASN A 47 -10.22 -10.36 -3.97
N ASN A 48 -10.89 -10.48 -2.82
CA ASN A 48 -12.32 -10.83 -2.77
C ASN A 48 -13.23 -9.63 -2.46
N GLY A 49 -12.72 -8.40 -2.55
CA GLY A 49 -13.49 -7.20 -2.23
C GLY A 49 -13.83 -7.08 -0.74
N LYS A 50 -13.01 -7.68 0.12
CA LYS A 50 -13.18 -7.70 1.59
C LYS A 50 -12.26 -6.69 2.27
N PHE A 51 -11.76 -5.69 1.55
CA PHE A 51 -10.79 -4.72 2.06
C PHE A 51 -11.28 -4.04 3.35
N GLU A 52 -12.54 -3.62 3.37
CA GLU A 52 -13.17 -2.93 4.50
C GLU A 52 -13.31 -3.86 5.72
N GLU A 53 -13.61 -5.14 5.49
CA GLU A 53 -13.68 -6.17 6.54
C GLU A 53 -12.28 -6.43 7.13
N THR A 54 -11.27 -6.63 6.26
CA THR A 54 -9.88 -6.81 6.67
C THR A 54 -9.35 -5.59 7.42
N LEU A 55 -9.71 -4.38 6.99
CA LEU A 55 -9.39 -3.15 7.70
C LEU A 55 -10.02 -3.11 9.10
N ALA A 56 -11.31 -3.42 9.21
CA ALA A 56 -12.00 -3.44 10.50
C ALA A 56 -11.37 -4.45 11.47
N LEU A 57 -11.00 -5.63 10.98
CA LEU A 57 -10.30 -6.65 11.78
C LEU A 57 -8.91 -6.17 12.23
N MET A 58 -8.18 -5.47 11.36
CA MET A 58 -6.86 -4.91 11.67
C MET A 58 -6.95 -3.74 12.67
N GLU A 59 -8.05 -2.99 12.64
CA GLU A 59 -8.36 -1.94 13.59
C GLU A 59 -8.74 -2.49 14.96
N SER A 60 -9.57 -3.53 15.02
CA SER A 60 -9.98 -4.15 16.30
C SER A 60 -8.87 -4.97 16.96
N GLY A 61 -7.77 -5.22 16.25
CA GLY A 61 -6.68 -6.07 16.71
C GLY A 61 -7.05 -7.56 16.73
N GLU A 62 -8.19 -7.93 16.13
CA GLU A 62 -8.60 -9.32 15.96
C GLU A 62 -7.67 -10.08 15.01
N ILE A 63 -7.00 -9.36 14.11
CA ILE A 63 -5.88 -9.86 13.32
C ILE A 63 -4.61 -9.08 13.63
N ASP A 64 -3.56 -9.81 14.01
CA ASP A 64 -2.21 -9.29 14.21
C ASP A 64 -1.46 -9.40 12.87
N ILE A 65 -1.76 -8.47 11.95
CA ILE A 65 -1.01 -8.35 10.69
C ILE A 65 0.28 -7.59 10.99
N ASP A 66 1.43 -8.25 10.77
CA ASP A 66 2.75 -7.61 10.85
C ASP A 66 2.86 -6.53 9.77
N LEU A 67 3.12 -5.28 10.17
CA LEU A 67 3.28 -4.16 9.23
C LEU A 67 4.43 -4.37 8.27
N ASN A 68 5.50 -5.06 8.69
CA ASN A 68 6.59 -5.44 7.80
C ASN A 68 6.10 -6.36 6.68
N LEU A 69 5.11 -7.21 6.95
CA LEU A 69 4.52 -8.09 5.95
C LEU A 69 3.73 -7.28 4.92
N VAL A 70 2.91 -6.33 5.37
CA VAL A 70 2.14 -5.45 4.50
C VAL A 70 3.07 -4.61 3.63
N GLU A 71 4.12 -4.02 4.23
CA GLU A 71 5.10 -3.22 3.51
C GLU A 71 5.87 -4.06 2.49
N ASN A 72 6.33 -5.26 2.86
CA ASN A 72 6.99 -6.15 1.92
C ASN A 72 6.08 -6.51 0.73
N TYR A 73 4.80 -6.78 0.98
CA TYR A 73 3.85 -7.11 -0.08
C TYR A 73 3.51 -5.89 -0.95
N TYR A 74 3.38 -4.72 -0.35
CA TYR A 74 3.28 -3.44 -1.06
C TYR A 74 4.48 -3.22 -1.98
N GLN A 75 5.71 -3.30 -1.46
CA GLN A 75 6.93 -3.08 -2.23
C GLN A 75 7.07 -4.09 -3.39
N PHE A 76 6.72 -5.36 -3.15
CA PHE A 76 6.71 -6.39 -4.17
C PHE A 76 5.74 -6.05 -5.32
N ASN A 77 4.52 -5.64 -4.99
CA ASN A 77 3.53 -5.24 -5.98
C ASN A 77 3.91 -3.94 -6.68
N GLN A 78 4.47 -2.96 -5.97
CA GLN A 78 4.95 -1.69 -6.52
C GLN A 78 6.05 -1.91 -7.57
N GLN A 79 6.98 -2.83 -7.33
CA GLN A 79 8.00 -3.15 -8.32
C GLN A 79 7.44 -3.83 -9.57
N LYS A 80 6.47 -4.74 -9.40
CA LYS A 80 5.77 -5.33 -10.56
C LYS A 80 5.06 -4.25 -11.35
N LEU A 81 4.36 -3.36 -10.66
CA LEU A 81 3.61 -2.27 -11.26
C LEU A 81 4.54 -1.32 -12.02
N ASN A 82 5.67 -0.91 -11.42
CA ASN A 82 6.67 -0.07 -12.09
C ASN A 82 7.21 -0.69 -13.39
N ARG A 83 7.40 -2.03 -13.44
CA ARG A 83 7.81 -2.71 -14.68
C ARG A 83 6.72 -2.64 -15.75
N GLU A 84 5.47 -2.91 -15.39
CA GLU A 84 4.33 -2.83 -16.31
C GLU A 84 4.12 -1.38 -16.80
N VAL A 85 4.21 -0.40 -15.91
CA VAL A 85 4.10 1.03 -16.24
C VAL A 85 5.20 1.47 -17.19
N ALA A 86 6.46 1.07 -16.99
CA ALA A 86 7.54 1.41 -17.90
C ALA A 86 7.26 0.90 -19.33
N HIS A 87 6.66 -0.29 -19.46
CA HIS A 87 6.22 -0.80 -20.76
C HIS A 87 5.06 0.01 -21.35
N LEU A 88 4.10 0.42 -20.53
CA LEU A 88 2.96 1.22 -20.97
C LEU A 88 3.38 2.63 -21.39
N ALA A 89 4.20 3.30 -20.59
CA ALA A 89 4.67 4.64 -20.87
C ALA A 89 5.36 4.71 -22.24
N LYS A 90 6.19 3.70 -22.56
CA LYS A 90 6.82 3.56 -23.87
C LYS A 90 5.84 3.28 -25.01
N ASN A 91 4.82 2.46 -24.77
CA ASN A 91 3.85 2.06 -25.80
C ASN A 91 2.82 3.15 -26.12
N PHE A 92 2.49 3.99 -25.13
CA PHE A 92 1.49 5.06 -25.22
C PHE A 92 2.11 6.46 -25.34
N ASP A 93 3.44 6.55 -25.42
CA ASP A 93 4.18 7.81 -25.52
C ASP A 93 3.78 8.80 -24.42
N LEU A 94 3.82 8.32 -23.17
CA LEU A 94 3.39 9.10 -22.00
C LEU A 94 4.49 10.10 -21.63
N GLU A 95 4.60 11.19 -22.39
CA GLU A 95 5.56 12.28 -22.16
C GLU A 95 5.34 13.04 -20.83
N SER A 96 4.19 12.85 -20.18
CA SER A 96 3.81 13.49 -18.92
C SER A 96 3.08 12.54 -17.97
N GLU A 97 2.96 12.94 -16.71
CA GLU A 97 2.25 12.18 -15.69
C GLU A 97 0.78 11.98 -16.08
N VAL A 98 0.36 10.73 -16.07
CA VAL A 98 -1.04 10.34 -16.26
C VAL A 98 -1.64 9.96 -14.92
N ALA A 99 -2.73 10.62 -14.59
CA ALA A 99 -3.54 10.34 -13.42
C ALA A 99 -4.59 9.27 -13.74
N VAL A 100 -4.70 8.25 -12.89
CA VAL A 100 -5.72 7.22 -12.93
C VAL A 100 -6.42 7.18 -11.58
N THR A 101 -7.71 7.50 -11.56
CA THR A 101 -8.51 7.44 -10.33
C THR A 101 -9.08 6.04 -10.14
N LEU A 102 -8.97 5.51 -8.92
CA LEU A 102 -9.65 4.28 -8.53
C LEU A 102 -11.06 4.63 -8.04
N GLN A 103 -12.09 4.32 -8.83
CA GLN A 103 -13.49 4.56 -8.47
C GLN A 103 -14.27 3.25 -8.55
N ASN A 104 -14.86 2.81 -7.43
CA ASN A 104 -15.71 1.61 -7.35
C ASN A 104 -15.09 0.34 -7.98
N GLY A 105 -13.78 0.15 -7.82
CA GLY A 105 -13.09 -1.01 -8.42
C GLY A 105 -12.89 -0.89 -9.94
N ALA A 106 -13.01 0.30 -10.51
CA ALA A 106 -12.62 0.62 -11.88
C ALA A 106 -11.46 1.62 -11.89
N LEU A 107 -10.57 1.48 -12.86
CA LEU A 107 -9.53 2.46 -13.15
C LEU A 107 -10.08 3.46 -14.16
N VAL A 108 -10.03 4.74 -13.82
CA VAL A 108 -10.50 5.82 -14.70
C VAL A 108 -9.34 6.75 -15.01
N VAL A 109 -8.90 6.77 -16.26
CA VAL A 109 -7.81 7.62 -16.75
C VAL A 109 -8.31 9.06 -16.88
N ALA A 110 -7.58 10.01 -16.31
CA ALA A 110 -7.79 11.45 -16.52
C ALA A 110 -6.86 11.96 -17.62
N GLY A 111 -7.33 12.88 -18.47
CA GLY A 111 -6.50 13.53 -19.49
C GLY A 111 -7.15 13.68 -20.88
N ASP A 112 -6.34 14.15 -21.83
CA ASP A 112 -6.72 14.51 -23.22
C ASP A 112 -7.17 13.28 -24.05
N PRO A 113 -8.07 13.43 -25.05
CA PRO A 113 -9.00 12.37 -25.41
C PRO A 113 -8.43 11.21 -26.20
N ASP A 114 -7.30 11.33 -26.91
CA ASP A 114 -6.87 10.25 -27.81
C ASP A 114 -5.97 9.22 -27.11
N ASN A 115 -4.89 9.67 -26.44
CA ASN A 115 -4.01 8.77 -25.68
C ASN A 115 -4.68 8.27 -24.39
N ALA A 116 -5.47 9.12 -23.70
CA ALA A 116 -6.18 8.70 -22.49
C ALA A 116 -7.26 7.65 -22.80
N LYS A 117 -7.98 7.75 -23.93
CA LYS A 117 -8.95 6.71 -24.35
C LYS A 117 -8.26 5.40 -24.71
N ALA A 118 -7.14 5.45 -25.43
CA ALA A 118 -6.40 4.25 -25.79
C ALA A 118 -5.87 3.53 -24.54
N LEU A 119 -5.36 4.30 -23.57
CA LEU A 119 -4.92 3.77 -22.27
C LEU A 119 -6.09 3.23 -21.44
N GLN A 120 -7.22 3.95 -21.39
CA GLN A 120 -8.44 3.49 -20.73
C GLN A 120 -8.90 2.13 -21.29
N GLN A 121 -8.97 2.01 -22.63
CA GLN A 121 -9.35 0.77 -23.29
C GLN A 121 -8.37 -0.37 -23.02
N TYR A 122 -7.09 -0.06 -22.84
CA TYR A 122 -6.09 -1.05 -22.45
C TYR A 122 -6.33 -1.53 -21.01
N LEU A 123 -6.50 -0.62 -20.06
CA LEU A 123 -6.75 -0.95 -18.65
C LEU A 123 -8.08 -1.72 -18.47
N ASP A 124 -9.11 -1.36 -19.24
CA ASP A 124 -10.40 -2.07 -19.24
C ASP A 124 -10.27 -3.53 -19.73
N LYS A 125 -9.30 -3.80 -20.62
CA LYS A 125 -9.03 -5.16 -21.15
C LYS A 125 -8.06 -5.94 -20.29
N ASP A 126 -7.05 -5.28 -19.71
CA ASP A 126 -6.06 -5.91 -18.85
C ASP A 126 -6.55 -5.93 -17.40
N THR A 127 -7.41 -6.91 -17.11
CA THR A 127 -7.95 -7.13 -15.77
C THR A 127 -6.86 -7.50 -14.75
N ARG A 128 -5.73 -8.08 -15.19
CA ARG A 128 -4.60 -8.42 -14.33
C ARG A 128 -3.89 -7.16 -13.84
N LEU A 129 -3.61 -6.22 -14.75
CA LEU A 129 -3.02 -4.95 -14.38
C LEU A 129 -3.98 -4.12 -13.51
N SER A 130 -5.26 -4.08 -13.87
CA SER A 130 -6.28 -3.41 -13.07
C SER A 130 -6.35 -3.95 -11.64
N ALA A 131 -6.33 -5.28 -11.47
CA ALA A 131 -6.27 -5.90 -10.15
C ALA A 131 -4.96 -5.56 -9.42
N LEU A 132 -3.81 -5.60 -10.10
CA LEU A 132 -2.53 -5.24 -9.50
C LEU A 132 -2.52 -3.79 -8.99
N VAL A 133 -2.99 -2.83 -9.77
CA VAL A 133 -3.10 -1.41 -9.35
C VAL A 133 -3.99 -1.30 -8.12
N GLN A 134 -5.15 -1.95 -8.11
CA GLN A 134 -6.08 -1.91 -6.98
C GLN A 134 -5.51 -2.52 -5.71
N GLN A 135 -4.93 -3.71 -5.80
CA GLN A 135 -4.26 -4.37 -4.67
C GLN A 135 -3.14 -3.50 -4.13
N THR A 136 -2.31 -2.93 -5.01
CA THR A 136 -1.18 -2.08 -4.60
C THR A 136 -1.66 -0.79 -3.92
N ALA A 137 -2.74 -0.19 -4.43
CA ALA A 137 -3.36 1.00 -3.83
C ALA A 137 -3.94 0.73 -2.44
N LYS A 138 -4.56 -0.45 -2.25
CA LYS A 138 -5.09 -0.86 -0.94
C LYS A 138 -3.96 -1.18 0.05
N LEU A 139 -2.89 -1.81 -0.43
CA LEU A 139 -1.70 -2.07 0.37
C LEU A 139 -1.00 -0.78 0.79
N SER A 140 -0.87 0.19 -0.11
CA SER A 140 -0.27 1.49 0.25
C SER A 140 -1.09 2.21 1.32
N GLN A 141 -2.42 2.13 1.26
CA GLN A 141 -3.31 2.63 2.31
C GLN A 141 -3.04 1.93 3.65
N PHE A 142 -2.95 0.58 3.66
CA PHE A 142 -2.63 -0.17 4.88
C PHE A 142 -1.26 0.19 5.47
N VAL A 143 -0.23 0.38 4.63
CA VAL A 143 1.11 0.82 5.07
C VAL A 143 1.03 2.17 5.79
N GLU A 144 0.36 3.15 5.18
CA GLU A 144 0.22 4.49 5.76
C GLU A 144 -0.53 4.45 7.10
N TRP A 145 -1.62 3.68 7.17
CA TRP A 145 -2.37 3.52 8.42
C TRP A 145 -1.57 2.79 9.50
N GLY A 146 -0.78 1.79 9.10
CA GLY A 146 0.15 1.11 9.98
C GLY A 146 1.17 2.07 10.60
N GLN A 147 1.83 2.87 9.77
CA GLN A 147 2.77 3.90 10.22
C GLN A 147 2.11 4.91 11.16
N ALA A 148 0.86 5.29 10.90
CA ALA A 148 0.13 6.19 11.78
C ALA A 148 -0.13 5.55 13.15
N LYS A 149 -0.47 4.25 13.20
CA LYS A 149 -0.63 3.53 14.47
C LYS A 149 0.67 3.41 15.25
N GLU A 150 1.80 3.17 14.57
CA GLU A 150 3.13 3.14 15.21
C GLU A 150 3.50 4.52 15.78
N GLN A 151 3.28 5.59 15.01
CA GLN A 151 3.52 6.95 15.48
C GLN A 151 2.59 7.35 16.64
N ALA A 152 1.32 6.94 16.59
CA ALA A 152 0.37 7.16 17.67
C ALA A 152 0.84 6.48 18.98
N ALA A 153 1.38 5.26 18.88
CA ALA A 153 1.97 4.58 20.04
C ALA A 153 3.20 5.34 20.59
N ALA A 154 4.03 5.93 19.72
CA ALA A 154 5.13 6.78 20.14
C ALA A 154 4.64 8.05 20.85
N TYR A 155 3.65 8.75 20.29
CA TYR A 155 3.04 9.93 20.92
C TYR A 155 2.39 9.61 22.27
N GLN A 156 1.74 8.45 22.38
CA GLN A 156 1.20 7.99 23.65
C GLN A 156 2.30 7.76 24.70
N ALA A 157 3.45 7.19 24.29
CA ALA A 157 4.60 7.01 25.17
C ALA A 157 5.29 8.34 25.55
N GLU A 158 5.07 9.39 24.78
CA GLU A 158 5.52 10.77 25.03
C GLU A 158 4.48 11.61 25.80
N ASP A 159 3.45 10.97 26.38
CA ASP A 159 2.38 11.60 27.15
C ASP A 159 1.57 12.65 26.35
N MET A 160 1.45 12.48 25.02
CA MET A 160 0.56 13.30 24.20
C MET A 160 -0.88 13.22 24.74
N PRO A 161 -1.59 14.35 24.87
CA PRO A 161 -3.00 14.34 25.31
C PRO A 161 -3.87 13.46 24.42
N GLU A 162 -4.78 12.70 25.04
CA GLU A 162 -5.66 11.75 24.34
C GLU A 162 -6.47 12.42 23.21
N GLU A 163 -6.95 13.65 23.42
CA GLU A 163 -7.67 14.42 22.40
C GLU A 163 -6.82 14.66 21.14
N GLN A 164 -5.55 15.02 21.31
CA GLN A 164 -4.61 15.25 20.21
C GLN A 164 -4.24 13.94 19.50
N LEU A 165 -4.09 12.85 20.26
CA LEU A 165 -3.84 11.52 19.72
C LEU A 165 -5.01 11.03 18.86
N VAL A 166 -6.24 11.25 19.35
CA VAL A 166 -7.47 10.91 18.64
C VAL A 166 -7.60 11.74 17.36
N ASP A 167 -7.31 13.03 17.39
CA ASP A 167 -7.38 13.88 16.21
C ASP A 167 -6.31 13.53 15.17
N PHE A 168 -5.08 13.24 15.60
CA PHE A 168 -4.03 12.68 14.74
C PHE A 168 -4.50 11.40 14.02
N LEU A 169 -5.07 10.45 14.77
CA LEU A 169 -5.56 9.19 14.20
C LEU A 169 -6.74 9.40 13.25
N LYS A 170 -7.63 10.36 13.51
CA LYS A 170 -8.72 10.70 12.57
C LYS A 170 -8.17 11.24 11.24
N ASP A 171 -7.21 12.16 11.30
CA ASP A 171 -6.61 12.77 10.11
C ASP A 171 -5.78 11.77 9.30
N ALA A 172 -5.01 10.92 9.98
CA ALA A 172 -4.28 9.83 9.34
C ALA A 172 -5.22 8.83 8.66
N ARG A 173 -6.37 8.51 9.29
CA ARG A 173 -7.35 7.56 8.75
C ARG A 173 -8.02 8.01 7.45
N LEU A 174 -7.97 9.30 7.12
CA LEU A 174 -8.51 9.79 5.85
C LEU A 174 -7.91 9.07 4.64
N VAL A 175 -6.64 8.63 4.72
CA VAL A 175 -5.98 7.86 3.66
C VAL A 175 -6.72 6.57 3.30
N MET A 176 -7.40 5.94 4.26
CA MET A 176 -8.12 4.67 4.09
C MET A 176 -9.47 4.83 3.39
N THR A 177 -10.05 6.02 3.45
CA THR A 177 -11.42 6.30 2.98
C THR A 177 -11.46 7.14 1.72
N GLN A 178 -10.36 7.84 1.40
CA GLN A 178 -10.25 8.63 0.17
C GLN A 178 -10.03 7.73 -1.04
N SER A 179 -10.59 8.16 -2.19
CA SER A 179 -10.29 7.54 -3.48
C SER A 179 -8.80 7.69 -3.74
N ASN A 180 -8.09 6.56 -3.82
CA ASN A 180 -6.66 6.60 -4.10
C ASN A 180 -6.46 6.93 -5.59
N GLN A 181 -5.51 7.82 -5.87
CA GLN A 181 -5.13 8.17 -7.22
C GLN A 181 -3.81 7.49 -7.52
N PHE A 182 -3.79 6.73 -8.61
CA PHE A 182 -2.59 6.14 -9.17
C PHE A 182 -2.01 7.09 -10.21
N ILE A 183 -0.74 7.43 -10.07
CA ILE A 183 -0.03 8.31 -11.00
C ILE A 183 1.02 7.47 -11.70
N MET A 184 1.06 7.54 -13.03
CA MET A 184 2.00 6.79 -13.84
C MET A 184 2.74 7.70 -14.81
N SER A 185 4.02 7.42 -15.01
CA SER A 185 4.92 8.19 -15.86
C SER A 185 6.05 7.29 -16.39
N GLU A 186 6.90 7.82 -17.26
CA GLU A 186 8.09 7.09 -17.75
C GLU A 186 9.07 6.71 -16.63
N ILE A 187 9.14 7.51 -15.55
CA ILE A 187 10.06 7.28 -14.43
C ILE A 187 9.51 6.29 -13.40
N GLY A 188 8.25 5.87 -13.55
CA GLY A 188 7.61 4.89 -12.68
C GLY A 188 6.20 5.30 -12.27
N SER A 189 5.75 4.74 -11.15
CA SER A 189 4.40 4.94 -10.66
C SER A 189 4.36 5.23 -9.16
N THR A 190 3.31 5.92 -8.72
CA THR A 190 3.08 6.28 -7.32
C THR A 190 1.59 6.32 -7.00
N PHE A 191 1.26 6.30 -5.71
CA PHE A 191 -0.09 6.44 -5.19
C PHE A 191 -0.20 7.71 -4.36
N TYR A 192 -1.32 8.41 -4.46
CA TYR A 192 -1.58 9.63 -3.68
C TYR A 192 -1.53 9.40 -2.17
N SER A 193 -1.92 8.20 -1.73
CA SER A 193 -1.81 7.79 -0.32
C SER A 193 -0.38 7.90 0.23
N LEU A 194 0.66 7.77 -0.61
CA LEU A 194 2.04 7.71 -0.15
C LEU A 194 2.50 9.02 0.50
N GLY A 195 3.13 8.88 1.67
CA GLY A 195 3.59 9.97 2.51
C GLY A 195 2.47 10.76 3.18
N HIS A 196 1.23 10.24 3.20
CA HIS A 196 0.12 10.91 3.88
C HIS A 196 0.37 11.02 5.37
N THR A 197 0.77 9.92 6.02
CA THR A 197 1.05 9.90 7.46
C THR A 197 2.15 10.88 7.81
N GLN A 198 3.23 10.93 7.02
CA GLN A 198 4.30 11.92 7.24
C GLN A 198 3.79 13.37 7.12
N ARG A 199 2.93 13.66 6.12
CA ARG A 199 2.32 15.00 5.99
C ARG A 199 1.47 15.36 7.20
N VAL A 200 0.71 14.41 7.75
CA VAL A 200 -0.08 14.63 8.97
C VAL A 200 0.83 14.89 10.18
N ILE A 201 1.92 14.12 10.32
CA ILE A 201 2.95 14.34 11.35
C ILE A 201 3.53 15.75 11.25
N ASP A 202 3.99 16.15 10.06
CA ASP A 202 4.61 17.45 9.81
C ASP A 202 3.65 18.62 10.11
N ASN A 203 2.36 18.44 9.80
CA ASN A 203 1.33 19.45 10.07
C ASN A 203 1.06 19.58 11.57
N ASN A 204 1.02 18.47 12.31
CA ASN A 204 0.86 18.48 13.76
C ASN A 204 2.06 19.13 14.45
N SER A 205 3.29 18.88 13.98
CA SER A 205 4.49 19.53 14.52
C SER A 205 4.52 21.04 14.31
N LYS A 206 3.90 21.55 13.24
CA LYS A 206 3.80 22.99 12.95
C LYS A 206 2.69 23.71 13.74
N GLY A 207 1.74 22.98 14.30
CA GLY A 207 0.69 23.54 15.17
C GLY A 207 1.14 23.80 16.61
N THR A 208 2.34 23.35 16.98
CA THR A 208 2.95 23.47 18.31
C THR A 208 4.02 24.56 18.44
N GLU A 209 4.28 25.35 17.39
CA GLU A 209 5.10 26.58 17.41
C GLU A 209 4.23 27.84 17.53
#